data_AF-A0A7R9QP19-F1
#
_entry.id   AF-A0A7R9QP19-F1
#
_cell.length_a   1.000
_cell.length_b   1.000
_cell.length_c   1.000
_cell.angle_alpha   90.00
_cell.angle_beta   90.00
_cell.angle_gamma   90.00
#
_symmetry.space_group_name_H-M   'P 1'
#
loop_
_entity.id
_entity.type
_entity.pdbx_description
1 polymer ?
#
loop_
_entity_poly.entity_id
_entity_poly.type
_entity_poly.pdbx_seq_one_letter_code
_entity_poly.pdbx_strand_id
1 'polypeptide(L)'
;MSSGCIDVEGNNIWYEKFGTGPHPLLLIPGAIGTGRTDFGPQIQGQNALNLKKYTLVAMEPLGWGRSRPPIRKYDNQIYNNDAYHGYKIMEALGYTNFSVMGWSDGAKTAIIMAALYPSRIRSCIVWGIVTYASEKDIKAVVVTKNIKFWGNDLIQNYESVYGEEWFGLWTRHMEFLEKIQELFPNGFVKNDLQKVRCPIFVMHGDQDPIVGVEHSHYVIKNISDSRLHRFPKGSHNLHFTFAKEFKQLVEDFLSDVDDGYSFKHKDIKAVVVTKNIKFWGNDLIQNYESVYGEEWFGLWTRHMEFLEKIQELFPNGFVKNDLQKVRCPIFVMHGDQDPIVGVEHSHYVIKNISDSRLHRFPKGSHNLHFTFAKEFKQLVEDFLSDVDDGALSSVAPGDTINMADGLYKGSVFTGTTSGKSGSPITLTGSRKAVLTGTQYGFWLKADWWVLKGFTVANSPKGVMLEGANHNVLDGLEVYNT
;
A
#
# COMPACT_ATOMS: atom_id res chain seq x y z
N MET A 1 18.61 25.80 -3.10
CA MET A 1 17.64 26.01 -1.99
C MET A 1 17.31 27.49 -1.95
N SER A 2 16.05 27.83 -1.77
CA SER A 2 15.61 29.21 -1.53
C SER A 2 14.51 29.22 -0.47
N SER A 3 14.26 30.37 0.16
CA SER A 3 13.13 30.58 1.06
C SER A 3 12.37 31.82 0.62
N GLY A 4 11.09 31.89 0.95
CA GLY A 4 10.26 33.05 0.65
C GLY A 4 9.09 33.19 1.61
N CYS A 5 8.40 34.31 1.49
CA CYS A 5 7.17 34.61 2.21
C CYS A 5 6.17 35.14 1.19
N ILE A 6 4.91 34.71 1.32
CA ILE A 6 3.80 35.28 0.56
C ILE A 6 2.79 35.92 1.51
N ASP A 7 2.18 37.02 1.06
CA ASP A 7 1.02 37.59 1.77
C ASP A 7 -0.25 36.88 1.31
N VAL A 8 -0.97 36.28 2.25
CA VAL A 8 -2.29 35.70 2.03
C VAL A 8 -3.28 36.45 2.90
N GLU A 9 -3.92 37.46 2.31
CA GLU A 9 -4.97 38.26 2.97
C GLU A 9 -4.46 38.91 4.27
N GLY A 10 -3.24 39.49 4.24
CA GLY A 10 -2.60 40.10 5.40
C GLY A 10 -1.84 39.12 6.30
N ASN A 11 -1.80 37.83 5.96
CA ASN A 11 -1.02 36.82 6.67
C ASN A 11 0.25 36.47 5.90
N ASN A 12 1.41 36.68 6.54
CA ASN A 12 2.71 36.34 5.99
C ASN A 12 3.00 34.84 6.18
N ILE A 13 2.89 34.06 5.10
CA ILE A 13 3.13 32.61 5.10
C ILE A 13 4.51 32.31 4.50
N TRP A 14 5.39 31.77 5.32
CA TRP A 14 6.74 31.35 4.94
C TRP A 14 6.77 29.95 4.34
N TYR A 15 7.73 29.77 3.42
CA TYR A 15 8.07 28.48 2.87
C TYR A 15 9.57 28.37 2.54
N GLU A 16 10.05 27.14 2.45
CA GLU A 16 11.36 26.81 1.87
C GLU A 16 11.21 25.93 0.64
N LYS A 17 12.05 26.15 -0.36
CA LYS A 17 12.07 25.45 -1.63
C LYS A 17 13.38 24.71 -1.84
N PHE A 18 13.27 23.43 -2.21
CA PHE A 18 14.37 22.51 -2.46
C PHE A 18 14.21 21.85 -3.83
N GLY A 19 15.32 21.64 -4.53
CA GLY A 19 15.31 21.05 -5.87
C GLY A 19 14.79 21.95 -6.98
N THR A 20 14.82 21.41 -8.18
CA THR A 20 14.50 22.09 -9.44
C THR A 20 13.73 21.17 -10.39
N GLY A 21 13.28 20.01 -9.93
CA GLY A 21 12.63 19.05 -10.78
C GLY A 21 11.22 19.47 -11.19
N PRO A 22 10.72 18.94 -12.32
CA PRO A 22 9.46 19.38 -12.91
C PRO A 22 8.20 19.01 -12.11
N HIS A 23 8.29 18.06 -11.17
CA HIS A 23 7.15 17.62 -10.35
C HIS A 23 7.14 18.40 -9.01
N PRO A 24 6.24 19.38 -8.81
CA PRO A 24 6.17 20.14 -7.56
C PRO A 24 5.50 19.31 -6.46
N LEU A 25 6.10 19.29 -5.27
CA LEU A 25 5.61 18.55 -4.10
C LEU A 25 5.55 19.47 -2.88
N LEU A 26 4.35 19.77 -2.40
CA LEU A 26 4.13 20.56 -1.19
C LEU A 26 4.31 19.67 0.04
N LEU A 27 5.12 20.10 1.02
CA LEU A 27 5.34 19.43 2.29
C LEU A 27 4.62 20.19 3.41
N ILE A 28 3.75 19.50 4.15
CA ILE A 28 2.98 20.07 5.25
C ILE A 28 3.42 19.40 6.56
N PRO A 29 4.08 20.14 7.47
CA PRO A 29 4.63 19.57 8.70
C PRO A 29 3.55 19.16 9.69
N GLY A 30 3.96 18.43 10.73
CA GLY A 30 3.13 18.12 11.88
C GLY A 30 2.96 19.33 12.80
N ALA A 31 2.44 19.06 13.99
CA ALA A 31 2.23 20.06 15.02
C ALA A 31 3.52 20.82 15.35
N ILE A 32 3.45 22.16 15.33
CA ILE A 32 4.57 23.10 15.54
C ILE A 32 5.79 22.85 14.63
N GLY A 33 5.67 22.02 13.59
CA GLY A 33 6.78 21.64 12.74
C GLY A 33 7.10 22.66 11.66
N THR A 34 8.22 22.41 10.98
CA THR A 34 8.72 23.17 9.83
C THR A 34 9.24 22.18 8.78
N GLY A 35 9.58 22.68 7.59
CA GLY A 35 10.28 21.88 6.58
C GLY A 35 11.48 21.13 7.12
N ARG A 36 12.31 21.80 7.93
CA ARG A 36 13.58 21.24 8.40
C ARG A 36 13.44 20.29 9.57
N THR A 37 12.59 20.64 10.54
CA THR A 37 12.38 19.81 11.73
C THR A 37 11.65 18.52 11.40
N ASP A 38 10.79 18.53 10.38
CA ASP A 38 9.87 17.43 10.10
C ASP A 38 10.21 16.64 8.85
N PHE A 39 10.99 17.21 7.92
CA PHE A 39 11.37 16.56 6.66
C PHE A 39 12.87 16.58 6.38
N GLY A 40 13.70 16.80 7.40
CA GLY A 40 15.16 16.86 7.28
C GLY A 40 15.76 15.77 6.37
N PRO A 41 15.49 14.47 6.61
CA PRO A 41 15.99 13.39 5.76
C PRO A 41 15.48 13.43 4.32
N GLN A 42 14.28 13.96 4.07
CA GLN A 42 13.66 14.01 2.75
C GLN A 42 14.12 15.22 1.92
N ILE A 43 14.54 16.31 2.55
CA ILE A 43 15.00 17.53 1.87
C ILE A 43 16.52 17.58 1.67
N GLN A 44 17.31 16.85 2.46
CA GLN A 44 18.77 16.88 2.41
C GLN A 44 19.44 15.55 2.83
N GLY A 45 20.69 15.37 2.40
CA GLY A 45 21.48 14.17 2.69
C GLY A 45 21.17 12.99 1.77
N GLN A 46 21.69 11.80 2.13
CA GLN A 46 21.61 10.60 1.28
C GLN A 46 20.18 10.06 1.09
N ASN A 47 19.29 10.35 2.03
CA ASN A 47 17.89 9.94 1.99
C ASN A 47 16.97 11.02 1.41
N ALA A 48 17.53 12.13 0.90
CA ALA A 48 16.74 13.15 0.24
C ALA A 48 16.03 12.57 -0.98
N LEU A 49 14.80 13.03 -1.21
CA LEU A 49 14.11 12.77 -2.47
C LEU A 49 14.94 13.32 -3.63
N ASN A 50 14.73 12.78 -4.82
CA ASN A 50 15.45 13.17 -6.01
C ASN A 50 15.12 14.62 -6.41
N LEU A 51 15.90 15.57 -5.91
CA LEU A 51 15.73 17.01 -6.11
C LEU A 51 15.90 17.47 -7.57
N LYS A 52 16.31 16.58 -8.48
CA LYS A 52 16.30 16.83 -9.93
C LYS A 52 14.98 16.40 -10.59
N LYS A 53 14.21 15.50 -9.97
CA LYS A 53 12.87 15.08 -10.40
C LYS A 53 11.75 15.89 -9.72
N TYR A 54 11.96 16.22 -8.45
CA TYR A 54 10.97 16.93 -7.64
C TYR A 54 11.44 18.34 -7.27
N THR A 55 10.49 19.27 -7.19
CA THR A 55 10.67 20.55 -6.50
C THR A 55 9.86 20.51 -5.21
N LEU A 56 10.53 20.41 -4.07
CA LEU A 56 9.88 20.37 -2.77
C LEU A 56 9.62 21.79 -2.28
N VAL A 57 8.41 22.06 -1.82
CA VAL A 57 8.04 23.32 -1.18
C VAL A 57 7.54 22.99 0.22
N ALA A 58 8.29 23.31 1.26
CA ALA A 58 7.87 23.09 2.64
C ALA A 58 7.24 24.35 3.20
N MET A 59 5.94 24.30 3.51
CA MET A 59 5.23 25.42 4.14
C MET A 59 5.45 25.43 5.64
N GLU A 60 5.39 26.63 6.23
CA GLU A 60 5.31 26.81 7.68
C GLU A 60 3.92 27.35 8.00
N PRO A 61 3.02 26.57 8.62
CA PRO A 61 1.65 26.98 8.90
C PRO A 61 1.57 28.29 9.71
N LEU A 62 0.50 29.06 9.52
CA LEU A 62 0.35 30.36 10.19
C LEU A 62 0.43 30.21 11.72
N GLY A 63 1.29 31.03 12.33
CA GLY A 63 1.58 31.00 13.76
C GLY A 63 2.60 29.94 14.21
N TRP A 64 3.17 29.18 13.27
CA TRP A 64 4.31 28.27 13.46
C TRP A 64 5.49 28.70 12.57
N GLY A 65 6.67 28.16 12.87
CA GLY A 65 7.94 28.53 12.22
C GLY A 65 8.15 30.04 12.16
N ARG A 66 8.52 30.50 10.97
CA ARG A 66 8.71 31.90 10.57
C ARG A 66 7.42 32.59 10.16
N SER A 67 6.30 31.87 9.98
CA SER A 67 4.96 32.43 9.74
C SER A 67 4.36 33.07 11.00
N ARG A 68 5.20 33.80 11.72
CA ARG A 68 4.96 34.48 12.98
C ARG A 68 5.49 35.91 12.85
N PRO A 69 4.74 36.94 13.27
CA PRO A 69 3.35 36.91 13.77
C PRO A 69 2.32 36.44 12.72
N PRO A 70 1.06 36.10 13.11
CA PRO A 70 0.41 36.23 14.42
C PRO A 70 0.61 35.00 15.33
N ILE A 71 0.02 35.06 16.53
CA ILE A 71 -0.18 33.86 17.35
C ILE A 71 -1.19 32.94 16.65
N ARG A 72 -0.89 31.64 16.57
CA ARG A 72 -1.78 30.64 15.95
C ARG A 72 -3.15 30.64 16.63
N LYS A 73 -4.19 30.81 15.82
CA LYS A 73 -5.60 30.72 16.25
C LYS A 73 -6.07 29.27 16.13
N TYR A 74 -6.60 28.72 17.21
CA TYR A 74 -7.15 27.37 17.25
C TYR A 74 -8.68 27.42 17.22
N ASP A 75 -9.26 27.13 16.05
CA ASP A 75 -10.70 27.02 15.81
C ASP A 75 -11.01 25.85 14.87
N ASN A 76 -12.28 25.66 14.52
CA ASN A 76 -12.71 24.58 13.63
C ASN A 76 -12.34 24.79 12.15
N GLN A 77 -11.74 25.93 11.79
CA GLN A 77 -11.26 26.22 10.43
C GLN A 77 -9.75 26.02 10.27
N ILE A 78 -9.02 25.70 11.34
CA ILE A 78 -7.56 25.67 11.35
C ILE A 78 -6.95 24.86 10.20
N TYR A 79 -7.45 23.65 9.92
CA TYR A 79 -6.94 22.80 8.86
C TYR A 79 -7.37 23.26 7.46
N ASN A 80 -8.57 23.84 7.32
CA ASN A 80 -9.02 24.46 6.06
C ASN A 80 -8.16 25.69 5.72
N ASN A 81 -7.83 26.50 6.72
CA ASN A 81 -6.99 27.68 6.58
C ASN A 81 -5.56 27.28 6.18
N ASP A 82 -4.97 26.29 6.85
CA ASP A 82 -3.64 25.80 6.46
C ASP A 82 -3.65 25.20 5.03
N ALA A 83 -4.71 24.48 4.65
CA ALA A 83 -4.86 23.97 3.30
C ALA A 83 -4.96 25.12 2.27
N TYR A 84 -5.68 26.18 2.59
CA TYR A 84 -5.77 27.38 1.76
C TYR A 84 -4.42 28.08 1.63
N HIS A 85 -3.69 28.29 2.73
CA HIS A 85 -2.37 28.91 2.72
C HIS A 85 -1.36 28.10 1.88
N GLY A 86 -1.34 26.77 2.05
CA GLY A 86 -0.49 25.89 1.24
C GLY A 86 -0.83 25.96 -0.25
N TYR A 87 -2.13 25.98 -0.61
CA TYR A 87 -2.57 26.19 -1.99
C TYR A 87 -2.09 27.55 -2.53
N LYS A 88 -2.24 28.63 -1.75
CA LYS A 88 -1.81 29.97 -2.15
C LYS A 88 -0.30 30.09 -2.35
N ILE A 89 0.52 29.40 -1.55
CA ILE A 89 1.97 29.30 -1.78
C ILE A 89 2.23 28.69 -3.15
N MET A 90 1.60 27.55 -3.44
CA MET A 90 1.83 26.85 -4.71
C MET A 90 1.33 27.67 -5.91
N GLU A 91 0.17 28.33 -5.78
CA GLU A 91 -0.38 29.24 -6.79
C GLU A 91 0.56 30.41 -7.08
N ALA A 92 1.07 31.10 -6.04
CA ALA A 92 1.99 32.22 -6.17
C ALA A 92 3.34 31.82 -6.81
N LEU A 93 3.77 30.57 -6.61
CA LEU A 93 4.95 30.00 -7.25
C LEU A 93 4.70 29.53 -8.70
N GLY A 94 3.48 29.66 -9.22
CA GLY A 94 3.10 29.26 -10.57
C GLY A 94 2.76 27.78 -10.73
N TYR A 95 2.60 27.03 -9.64
CA TYR A 95 2.26 25.61 -9.67
C TYR A 95 0.75 25.42 -9.66
N THR A 96 0.18 25.08 -10.82
CA THR A 96 -1.26 24.86 -11.01
C THR A 96 -1.69 23.41 -10.90
N ASN A 97 -0.72 22.47 -10.87
CA ASN A 97 -0.91 21.05 -10.61
C ASN A 97 0.33 20.51 -9.86
N PHE A 98 0.14 19.93 -8.68
CA PHE A 98 1.23 19.49 -7.81
C PHE A 98 0.80 18.34 -6.90
N SER A 99 1.76 17.60 -6.35
CA SER A 99 1.48 16.59 -5.32
C SER A 99 1.64 17.21 -3.92
N VAL A 100 1.02 16.61 -2.91
CA VAL A 100 1.12 17.05 -1.51
C VAL A 100 1.54 15.90 -0.61
N MET A 101 2.38 16.19 0.38
CA MET A 101 2.85 15.24 1.38
C MET A 101 2.67 15.83 2.78
N GLY A 102 2.00 15.10 3.67
CA GLY A 102 1.65 15.59 5.00
C GLY A 102 1.91 14.57 6.11
N TRP A 103 2.47 15.02 7.23
CA TRP A 103 2.69 14.21 8.43
C TRP A 103 1.80 14.68 9.57
N SER A 104 1.15 13.75 10.28
CA SER A 104 0.42 14.04 11.52
C SER A 104 -0.69 15.10 11.28
N ASP A 105 -0.64 16.27 11.91
CA ASP A 105 -1.56 17.37 11.61
C ASP A 105 -1.50 17.83 10.15
N GLY A 106 -0.31 17.82 9.54
CA GLY A 106 -0.13 18.06 8.11
C GLY A 106 -0.79 17.00 7.23
N ALA A 107 -0.97 15.77 7.72
CA ALA A 107 -1.71 14.73 7.00
C ALA A 107 -3.20 15.05 6.90
N LYS A 108 -3.81 15.61 7.96
CA LYS A 108 -5.20 16.09 7.93
C LYS A 108 -5.34 17.21 6.90
N THR A 109 -4.45 18.20 6.95
CA THR A 109 -4.39 19.32 6.01
C THR A 109 -4.21 18.86 4.57
N ALA A 110 -3.34 17.87 4.32
CA ALA A 110 -3.11 17.33 2.98
C ALA A 110 -4.35 16.64 2.39
N ILE A 111 -5.11 15.86 3.19
CA ILE A 111 -6.38 15.28 2.75
C ILE A 111 -7.43 16.36 2.49
N ILE A 112 -7.56 17.34 3.39
CA ILE A 112 -8.49 18.47 3.21
C ILE A 112 -8.15 19.26 1.94
N MET A 113 -6.87 19.53 1.68
CA MET A 113 -6.41 20.19 0.46
C MET A 113 -6.75 19.38 -0.79
N ALA A 114 -6.55 18.06 -0.78
CA ALA A 114 -6.93 17.17 -1.88
C ALA A 114 -8.44 17.15 -2.15
N ALA A 115 -9.26 17.35 -1.10
CA ALA A 115 -10.70 17.44 -1.20
C ALA A 115 -11.21 18.82 -1.67
N LEU A 116 -10.56 19.90 -1.23
CA LEU A 116 -10.93 21.28 -1.60
C LEU A 116 -10.47 21.66 -3.01
N TYR A 117 -9.32 21.15 -3.44
CA TYR A 117 -8.70 21.50 -4.73
C TYR A 117 -8.42 20.26 -5.60
N PRO A 118 -9.41 19.40 -5.88
CA PRO A 118 -9.20 18.10 -6.52
C PRO A 118 -8.63 18.18 -7.95
N SER A 119 -8.78 19.31 -8.64
CA SER A 119 -8.18 19.55 -9.97
C SER A 119 -6.74 20.06 -9.93
N ARG A 120 -6.25 20.45 -8.75
CA ARG A 120 -4.90 20.99 -8.53
C ARG A 120 -3.96 19.97 -7.91
N ILE A 121 -4.51 18.97 -7.22
CA ILE A 121 -3.71 17.95 -6.53
C ILE A 121 -3.55 16.72 -7.43
N ARG A 122 -2.31 16.48 -7.87
CA ARG A 122 -1.91 15.31 -8.66
C ARG A 122 -1.98 14.03 -7.85
N SER A 123 -1.43 14.04 -6.63
CA SER A 123 -1.47 12.93 -5.68
C SER A 123 -1.27 13.44 -4.25
N CYS A 124 -1.62 12.63 -3.26
CA CYS A 124 -1.44 12.99 -1.86
C CYS A 124 -0.87 11.84 -1.02
N ILE A 125 0.17 12.12 -0.24
CA ILE A 125 0.93 11.15 0.56
C ILE A 125 0.80 11.53 2.03
N VAL A 126 0.35 10.59 2.87
CA VAL A 126 0.03 10.87 4.28
C VAL A 126 0.49 9.77 5.23
N TRP A 127 0.95 10.15 6.42
CA TRP A 127 1.19 9.23 7.53
C TRP A 127 0.96 9.89 8.89
N GLY A 128 0.75 9.06 9.92
CA GLY A 128 0.36 9.54 11.25
C GLY A 128 -1.02 10.23 11.26
N ILE A 129 -1.90 9.89 10.30
CA ILE A 129 -3.19 10.57 10.14
C ILE A 129 -4.20 10.13 11.19
N VAL A 130 -4.84 11.11 11.83
CA VAL A 130 -6.02 10.90 12.69
C VAL A 130 -7.26 11.40 11.94
N THR A 131 -8.18 10.50 11.62
CA THR A 131 -9.36 10.82 10.79
C THR A 131 -10.55 11.35 11.59
N TYR A 132 -10.66 10.94 12.85
CA TYR A 132 -11.65 11.35 13.84
C TYR A 132 -11.06 11.21 15.23
N ALA A 133 -11.72 11.76 16.25
CA ALA A 133 -11.20 11.78 17.60
C ALA A 133 -12.11 11.08 18.60
N SER A 134 -11.77 9.84 18.95
CA SER A 134 -12.32 9.19 20.13
C SER A 134 -11.63 9.69 21.41
N GLU A 135 -12.21 9.41 22.58
CA GLU A 135 -11.55 9.71 23.85
C GLU A 135 -10.17 9.03 23.97
N LYS A 136 -10.02 7.83 23.40
CA LYS A 136 -8.74 7.10 23.39
C LYS A 136 -7.69 7.89 22.61
N ASP A 137 -8.05 8.41 21.44
CA ASP A 137 -7.14 9.16 20.57
C ASP A 137 -6.71 10.48 21.23
N ILE A 138 -7.66 11.18 21.87
CA ILE A 138 -7.38 12.39 22.65
C ILE A 138 -6.40 12.10 23.78
N LYS A 139 -6.67 11.05 24.57
CA LYS A 139 -5.81 10.67 25.71
C LYS A 139 -4.39 10.32 25.23
N ALA A 140 -4.25 9.56 24.14
CA ALA A 140 -2.95 9.17 23.60
C ALA A 140 -2.09 10.38 23.20
N VAL A 141 -2.70 11.37 22.54
CA VAL A 141 -2.05 12.62 22.16
C VAL A 141 -1.74 13.51 23.37
N VAL A 142 -2.70 13.73 24.27
CA VAL A 142 -2.55 14.73 25.34
C VAL A 142 -1.48 14.33 26.35
N VAL A 143 -1.22 13.02 26.52
CA VAL A 143 -0.10 12.52 27.33
C VAL A 143 1.26 13.06 26.84
N THR A 144 1.38 13.42 25.57
CA THR A 144 2.61 14.02 25.02
C THR A 144 2.90 15.42 25.55
N LYS A 145 1.96 16.07 26.27
CA LYS A 145 2.23 17.28 27.06
C LYS A 145 3.32 17.04 28.11
N ASN A 146 3.48 15.81 28.58
CA ASN A 146 4.56 15.42 29.46
C ASN A 146 5.84 15.13 28.66
N ILE A 147 6.69 16.14 28.54
CA ILE A 147 7.94 16.09 27.77
C ILE A 147 9.00 15.16 28.38
N LYS A 148 8.79 14.60 29.58
CA LYS A 148 9.72 13.63 30.18
C LYS A 148 9.89 12.35 29.35
N PHE A 149 8.94 12.07 28.46
CA PHE A 149 8.96 10.90 27.57
C PHE A 149 9.53 11.22 26.19
N TRP A 150 10.00 12.45 25.96
CA TRP A 150 10.51 12.89 24.68
C TRP A 150 12.02 12.64 24.60
N GLY A 151 12.50 12.28 23.41
CA GLY A 151 13.93 12.25 23.13
C GLY A 151 14.52 13.66 23.09
N ASN A 152 15.75 13.82 23.59
CA ASN A 152 16.45 15.11 23.63
C ASN A 152 16.56 15.76 22.24
N ASP A 153 16.75 14.97 21.19
CA ASP A 153 16.87 15.47 19.81
C ASP A 153 15.60 16.19 19.34
N LEU A 154 14.42 15.69 19.74
CA LEU A 154 13.14 16.30 19.39
C LEU A 154 12.97 17.65 20.09
N ILE A 155 13.36 17.74 21.36
CA ILE A 155 13.34 18.99 22.14
C ILE A 155 14.29 20.01 21.50
N GLN A 156 15.53 19.60 21.21
CA GLN A 156 16.53 20.47 20.58
C GLN A 156 16.07 20.98 19.21
N ASN A 157 15.40 20.13 18.42
CA ASN A 157 14.84 20.55 17.14
C ASN A 157 13.83 21.69 17.30
N TYR A 158 12.88 21.60 18.24
CA TYR A 158 11.91 22.66 18.45
C TYR A 158 12.52 23.91 19.11
N GLU A 159 13.44 23.75 20.06
CA GLU A 159 14.20 24.87 20.65
C GLU A 159 15.00 25.63 19.60
N SER A 160 15.56 24.94 18.60
CA SER A 160 16.31 25.59 17.51
C SER A 160 15.45 26.50 16.64
N VAL A 161 14.13 26.27 16.59
CA VAL A 161 13.19 27.07 15.80
C VAL A 161 12.55 28.18 16.64
N TYR A 162 12.13 27.87 17.87
CA TYR A 162 11.28 28.75 18.67
C TYR A 162 11.95 29.33 19.92
N GLY A 163 13.18 28.92 20.24
CA GLY A 163 13.78 29.21 21.54
C GLY A 163 12.90 28.71 22.68
N GLU A 164 12.88 29.40 23.82
CA GLU A 164 12.13 29.00 25.02
C GLU A 164 10.59 28.94 24.82
N GLU A 165 10.06 29.52 23.74
CA GLU A 165 8.61 29.56 23.50
C GLU A 165 8.02 28.24 22.97
N TRP A 166 8.87 27.31 22.52
CA TRP A 166 8.42 26.05 21.89
C TRP A 166 7.42 25.30 22.76
N PHE A 167 7.69 25.22 24.07
CA PHE A 167 6.86 24.47 25.01
C PHE A 167 5.49 25.11 25.20
N GLY A 168 5.42 26.44 25.17
CA GLY A 168 4.15 27.19 25.21
C GLY A 168 3.33 27.04 23.92
N LEU A 169 3.97 26.85 22.76
CA LEU A 169 3.30 26.52 21.50
C LEU A 169 2.73 25.10 21.54
N TRP A 170 3.53 24.13 22.00
CA TRP A 170 3.09 22.74 22.16
C TRP A 170 1.92 22.63 23.13
N THR A 171 2.03 23.29 24.29
CA THR A 171 0.98 23.28 25.32
C THR A 171 -0.36 23.79 24.79
N ARG A 172 -0.36 24.92 24.06
CA ARG A 172 -1.58 25.45 23.43
C ARG A 172 -2.15 24.52 22.37
N HIS A 173 -1.29 23.81 21.64
CA HIS A 173 -1.75 22.80 20.69
C HIS A 173 -2.44 21.64 21.41
N MET A 174 -1.88 21.15 22.52
CA MET A 174 -2.51 20.10 23.33
C MET A 174 -3.86 20.54 23.91
N GLU A 175 -3.97 21.78 24.41
CA GLU A 175 -5.22 22.37 24.91
C GLU A 175 -6.29 22.50 23.81
N PHE A 176 -5.88 22.74 22.57
CA PHE A 176 -6.77 22.66 21.42
C PHE A 176 -7.24 21.22 21.18
N LEU A 177 -6.33 20.24 21.26
CA LEU A 177 -6.65 18.82 21.06
C LEU A 177 -7.61 18.28 22.12
N GLU A 178 -7.60 18.82 23.34
CA GLU A 178 -8.60 18.51 24.38
C GLU A 178 -10.03 18.93 23.97
N LYS A 179 -10.19 19.93 23.08
CA LYS A 179 -11.48 20.49 22.66
C LYS A 179 -11.99 19.95 21.31
N ILE A 180 -11.31 18.96 20.72
CA ILE A 180 -11.60 18.56 19.34
C ILE A 180 -12.97 17.92 19.13
N GLN A 181 -13.55 17.29 20.15
CA GLN A 181 -14.91 16.75 20.03
C GLN A 181 -15.94 17.88 19.89
N GLU A 182 -15.72 19.03 20.53
CA GLU A 182 -16.56 20.22 20.39
C GLU A 182 -16.34 20.91 19.05
N LEU A 183 -15.07 21.08 18.66
CA LEU A 183 -14.71 21.81 17.44
C LEU A 183 -14.95 21.00 16.15
N PHE A 184 -14.81 19.67 16.22
CA PHE A 184 -14.93 18.73 15.11
C PHE A 184 -15.87 17.57 15.45
N PRO A 185 -17.17 17.82 15.67
CA PRO A 185 -18.13 16.79 16.09
C PRO A 185 -18.28 15.65 15.06
N ASN A 186 -17.93 15.92 13.79
CA ASN A 186 -17.98 14.94 12.70
C ASN A 186 -16.61 14.33 12.36
N GLY A 187 -15.59 14.54 13.21
CA GLY A 187 -14.21 14.17 12.92
C GLY A 187 -13.49 15.18 12.00
N PHE A 188 -12.21 14.93 11.75
CA PHE A 188 -11.32 15.88 11.08
C PHE A 188 -11.51 15.91 9.55
N VAL A 189 -11.62 14.73 8.93
CA VAL A 189 -11.59 14.60 7.46
C VAL A 189 -12.69 13.72 6.90
N LYS A 190 -13.62 13.20 7.73
CA LYS A 190 -14.62 12.21 7.30
C LYS A 190 -15.43 12.66 6.09
N ASN A 191 -15.84 13.93 6.06
CA ASN A 191 -16.63 14.51 4.97
C ASN A 191 -15.81 14.84 3.72
N ASP A 192 -14.48 14.86 3.85
CA ASP A 192 -13.57 15.28 2.79
C ASP A 192 -13.06 14.09 1.98
N LEU A 193 -12.92 12.91 2.58
CA LEU A 193 -12.47 11.69 1.91
C LEU A 193 -13.27 11.39 0.62
N GLN A 194 -14.59 11.60 0.64
CA GLN A 194 -15.48 11.35 -0.50
C GLN A 194 -15.29 12.35 -1.67
N LYS A 195 -14.64 13.49 -1.40
CA LYS A 195 -14.38 14.54 -2.40
C LYS A 195 -13.01 14.38 -3.07
N VAL A 196 -12.11 13.61 -2.47
CA VAL A 196 -10.76 13.35 -3.00
C VAL A 196 -10.85 12.63 -4.34
N ARG A 197 -10.12 13.12 -5.35
CA ARG A 197 -10.12 12.58 -6.72
C ARG A 197 -8.77 12.04 -7.19
N CYS A 198 -7.69 12.37 -6.49
CA CYS A 198 -6.34 11.96 -6.80
C CYS A 198 -5.95 10.66 -6.09
N PRO A 199 -4.92 9.95 -6.58
CA PRO A 199 -4.30 8.85 -5.86
C PRO A 199 -3.80 9.25 -4.47
N ILE A 200 -4.09 8.42 -3.47
CA ILE A 200 -3.63 8.61 -2.08
C ILE A 200 -2.69 7.49 -1.65
N PHE A 201 -1.51 7.85 -1.15
CA PHE A 201 -0.62 6.89 -0.49
C PHE A 201 -0.62 7.12 1.02
N VAL A 202 -1.14 6.14 1.76
CA VAL A 202 -1.15 6.12 3.22
C VAL A 202 0.00 5.26 3.72
N MET A 203 0.78 5.78 4.65
CA MET A 203 1.81 5.03 5.37
C MET A 203 1.49 5.01 6.86
N HIS A 204 1.83 3.91 7.54
CA HIS A 204 1.56 3.78 8.97
C HIS A 204 2.65 2.97 9.68
N GLY A 205 3.02 3.39 10.90
CA GLY A 205 3.90 2.62 11.78
C GLY A 205 3.09 1.80 12.77
N ASP A 206 3.24 0.49 12.78
CA ASP A 206 2.41 -0.40 13.62
C ASP A 206 2.69 -0.28 15.13
N GLN A 207 3.78 0.39 15.50
CA GLN A 207 4.17 0.72 16.88
C GLN A 207 4.01 2.21 17.16
N ASP A 208 3.15 2.92 16.43
CA ASP A 208 2.79 4.30 16.72
C ASP A 208 1.97 4.37 18.03
N PRO A 209 2.49 5.00 19.10
CA PRO A 209 1.80 5.07 20.38
C PRO A 209 0.71 6.15 20.41
N ILE A 210 0.65 7.01 19.40
CA ILE A 210 -0.22 8.18 19.33
C ILE A 210 -1.42 7.89 18.43
N VAL A 211 -1.18 7.25 17.28
CA VAL A 211 -2.19 7.05 16.23
C VAL A 211 -2.36 5.57 15.93
N GLY A 212 -3.57 5.06 16.08
CA GLY A 212 -3.88 3.68 15.74
C GLY A 212 -4.05 3.45 14.22
N VAL A 213 -3.71 2.24 13.77
CA VAL A 213 -3.80 1.81 12.36
C VAL A 213 -5.23 1.87 11.79
N GLU A 214 -6.25 1.87 12.65
CA GLU A 214 -7.65 2.02 12.30
C GLU A 214 -7.92 3.31 11.49
N HIS A 215 -7.17 4.39 11.73
CA HIS A 215 -7.33 5.63 10.96
C HIS A 215 -6.81 5.48 9.53
N SER A 216 -5.67 4.82 9.34
CA SER A 216 -5.12 4.52 8.02
C SER A 216 -6.06 3.62 7.21
N HIS A 217 -6.59 2.56 7.86
CA HIS A 217 -7.62 1.70 7.26
C HIS A 217 -8.89 2.48 6.91
N TYR A 218 -9.30 3.42 7.76
CA TYR A 218 -10.46 4.28 7.49
C TYR A 218 -10.25 5.10 6.22
N VAL A 219 -9.06 5.66 5.99
CA VAL A 219 -8.75 6.39 4.75
C VAL A 219 -8.87 5.47 3.53
N ILE A 220 -8.15 4.33 3.52
CA ILE A 220 -8.12 3.45 2.35
C ILE A 220 -9.44 2.75 2.05
N LYS A 221 -10.32 2.62 3.06
CA LYS A 221 -11.69 2.12 2.90
C LYS A 221 -12.60 3.14 2.21
N ASN A 222 -12.36 4.44 2.40
CA ASN A 222 -13.23 5.51 1.91
C ASN A 222 -12.69 6.19 0.64
N ILE A 223 -11.47 5.88 0.21
CA ILE A 223 -10.87 6.39 -1.02
C ILE A 223 -10.45 5.19 -1.88
N SER A 224 -11.13 4.99 -3.02
CA SER A 224 -10.88 3.85 -3.89
C SER A 224 -9.49 3.88 -4.52
N ASP A 225 -9.04 5.03 -5.00
CA ASP A 225 -7.70 5.24 -5.56
C ASP A 225 -6.66 5.48 -4.46
N SER A 226 -6.35 4.44 -3.69
CA SER A 226 -5.39 4.58 -2.59
C SER A 226 -4.53 3.35 -2.35
N ARG A 227 -3.39 3.53 -1.70
CA ARG A 227 -2.48 2.46 -1.29
C ARG A 227 -2.15 2.62 0.19
N LEU A 228 -2.01 1.52 0.92
CA LEU A 228 -1.51 1.51 2.29
C LEU A 228 -0.19 0.75 2.35
N HIS A 229 0.84 1.33 2.97
CA HIS A 229 2.04 0.62 3.39
C HIS A 229 2.18 0.68 4.91
N ARG A 230 2.44 -0.47 5.54
CA ARG A 230 2.64 -0.58 6.98
C ARG A 230 4.12 -0.84 7.26
N PHE A 231 4.67 -0.13 8.24
CA PHE A 231 5.99 -0.35 8.80
C PHE A 231 5.81 -1.13 10.12
N PRO A 232 6.03 -2.46 10.16
CA PRO A 232 5.76 -3.27 11.36
C PRO A 232 6.53 -2.83 12.61
N LYS A 233 7.71 -2.23 12.41
CA LYS A 233 8.57 -1.67 13.47
C LYS A 233 8.55 -0.13 13.48
N GLY A 234 7.68 0.49 12.70
CA GLY A 234 7.54 1.93 12.59
C GLY A 234 6.77 2.51 13.76
N SER A 235 7.17 3.70 14.20
CA SER A 235 6.40 4.53 15.13
C SER A 235 5.91 5.80 14.43
N HIS A 236 5.52 6.84 15.17
CA HIS A 236 4.94 8.08 14.62
C HIS A 236 5.87 8.82 13.66
N ASN A 237 7.18 8.72 13.88
CA ASN A 237 8.25 9.37 13.09
C ASN A 237 8.90 8.42 12.08
N LEU A 238 8.14 7.47 11.51
CA LEU A 238 8.62 6.43 10.60
C LEU A 238 9.49 6.94 9.44
N HIS A 239 9.26 8.17 8.98
CA HIS A 239 9.99 8.77 7.86
C HIS A 239 11.39 9.24 8.25
N PHE A 240 11.68 9.36 9.54
CA PHE A 240 13.04 9.50 10.05
C PHE A 240 13.71 8.14 10.23
N THR A 241 13.06 7.22 10.95
CA THR A 241 13.67 5.95 11.35
C THR A 241 13.87 5.01 10.16
N PHE A 242 12.96 5.03 9.19
CA PHE A 242 12.99 4.24 7.96
C PHE A 242 13.25 5.12 6.72
N ALA A 243 14.00 6.22 6.86
CA ALA A 243 14.16 7.24 5.81
C ALA A 243 14.54 6.71 4.42
N LYS A 244 15.37 5.67 4.34
CA LYS A 244 15.74 5.03 3.07
C LYS A 244 14.56 4.32 2.40
N GLU A 245 13.83 3.51 3.17
CA GLU A 245 12.64 2.78 2.69
C GLU A 245 11.51 3.77 2.36
N PHE A 246 11.28 4.74 3.24
CA PHE A 246 10.33 5.83 3.04
C PHE A 246 10.59 6.57 1.73
N LYS A 247 11.85 6.97 1.47
CA LYS A 247 12.24 7.59 0.20
C LYS A 247 11.85 6.72 -0.99
N GLN A 248 12.22 5.44 -0.97
CA GLN A 248 11.95 4.54 -2.09
C GLN A 248 10.44 4.43 -2.37
N LEU A 249 9.64 4.22 -1.33
CA LEU A 249 8.19 4.11 -1.44
C LEU A 249 7.53 5.38 -1.97
N VAL A 250 8.00 6.55 -1.53
CA VAL A 250 7.51 7.85 -2.01
C VAL A 250 7.88 8.06 -3.48
N GLU A 251 9.14 7.81 -3.86
CA GLU A 251 9.58 7.99 -5.26
C GLU A 251 8.88 7.00 -6.20
N ASP A 252 8.68 5.75 -5.78
CA ASP A 252 7.95 4.74 -6.55
C ASP A 252 6.49 5.16 -6.75
N PHE A 253 5.80 5.56 -5.67
CA PHE A 253 4.42 6.04 -5.77
C PHE A 253 4.28 7.26 -6.69
N LEU A 254 5.18 8.25 -6.56
CA LEU A 254 5.14 9.44 -7.41
C LEU A 254 5.46 9.10 -8.88
N SER A 255 6.34 8.12 -9.13
CA SER A 255 6.61 7.62 -10.48
C SER A 255 5.39 6.90 -11.06
N ASP A 256 4.73 6.03 -10.30
CA ASP A 256 3.51 5.34 -10.72
C ASP A 256 2.42 6.35 -11.12
N VAL A 257 2.25 7.41 -10.32
CA VAL A 257 1.31 8.50 -10.62
C VAL A 257 1.71 9.26 -11.88
N ASP A 258 2.99 9.57 -12.07
CA ASP A 258 3.49 10.26 -13.27
C ASP A 258 3.30 9.42 -14.54
N ASP A 259 3.35 8.08 -14.41
CA ASP A 259 3.07 7.12 -15.48
C ASP A 259 1.55 6.88 -15.70
N GLY A 260 0.69 7.55 -14.93
CA GLY A 260 -0.77 7.49 -15.06
C GLY A 260 -1.43 6.28 -14.39
N TYR A 261 -0.73 5.61 -13.48
CA TYR A 261 -1.25 4.44 -12.76
C TYR A 261 -2.37 4.85 -11.79
N SER A 262 -3.39 3.98 -11.68
CA SER A 262 -4.48 4.12 -10.71
C SER A 262 -4.51 2.92 -9.76
N PHE A 263 -4.65 3.21 -8.48
CA PHE A 263 -4.73 2.24 -7.39
C PHE A 263 -6.18 1.87 -7.05
N LYS A 264 -7.16 2.18 -7.91
CA LYS A 264 -8.58 1.78 -7.75
C LYS A 264 -8.79 0.27 -7.82
N HIS A 265 -7.80 -0.44 -8.36
CA HIS A 265 -7.87 -1.82 -8.80
C HIS A 265 -7.03 -2.76 -7.91
N LYS A 266 -6.99 -2.47 -6.61
CA LYS A 266 -6.16 -3.18 -5.60
C LYS A 266 -6.40 -4.69 -5.55
N ASP A 267 -7.58 -5.11 -6.01
CA ASP A 267 -8.03 -6.49 -6.01
C ASP A 267 -8.08 -7.14 -7.41
N ILE A 268 -7.51 -6.51 -8.46
CA ILE A 268 -7.49 -7.13 -9.79
C ILE A 268 -6.53 -8.31 -9.77
N LYS A 269 -7.06 -9.50 -9.53
CA LYS A 269 -6.39 -10.75 -9.78
C LYS A 269 -6.51 -11.10 -11.26
N ALA A 270 -5.39 -11.38 -11.93
CA ALA A 270 -5.43 -11.79 -13.33
C ALA A 270 -5.07 -13.28 -13.49
N VAL A 271 -5.91 -13.99 -14.23
CA VAL A 271 -5.66 -15.36 -14.68
C VAL A 271 -5.16 -15.30 -16.12
N VAL A 272 -3.93 -15.74 -16.36
CA VAL A 272 -3.37 -15.80 -17.70
C VAL A 272 -3.51 -17.22 -18.22
N VAL A 273 -4.39 -17.39 -19.21
CA VAL A 273 -4.57 -18.64 -19.94
C VAL A 273 -4.10 -18.43 -21.36
N THR A 274 -3.21 -19.30 -21.81
CA THR A 274 -2.73 -19.28 -23.18
C THR A 274 -3.62 -20.22 -24.01
N LYS A 275 -4.20 -19.76 -25.15
CA LYS A 275 -5.21 -20.49 -25.96
C LYS A 275 -4.64 -21.01 -27.28
N ASN A 276 -5.01 -22.24 -27.68
CA ASN A 276 -4.58 -22.89 -28.92
C ASN A 276 -5.58 -22.89 -30.05
N ILE A 277 -5.05 -22.86 -31.29
CA ILE A 277 -5.78 -23.08 -32.53
C ILE A 277 -5.10 -24.08 -33.52
N LYS A 278 -3.92 -24.65 -33.28
CA LYS A 278 -3.23 -25.50 -34.28
C LYS A 278 -3.90 -26.84 -34.63
N PHE A 279 -4.95 -27.28 -33.94
CA PHE A 279 -5.70 -28.49 -34.31
C PHE A 279 -7.20 -28.27 -34.07
N TRP A 280 -7.90 -27.73 -35.09
CA TRP A 280 -9.35 -27.64 -35.02
C TRP A 280 -9.96 -29.01 -35.36
N GLY A 281 -10.75 -29.55 -34.43
CA GLY A 281 -11.76 -30.53 -34.79
C GLY A 281 -12.88 -29.86 -35.60
N ASN A 282 -13.61 -30.65 -36.39
CA ASN A 282 -14.70 -30.16 -37.24
C ASN A 282 -15.72 -29.30 -36.48
N ASP A 283 -15.97 -29.62 -35.21
CA ASP A 283 -16.91 -28.90 -34.35
C ASP A 283 -16.48 -27.44 -34.07
N LEU A 284 -15.18 -27.16 -34.03
CA LEU A 284 -14.67 -25.81 -33.84
C LEU A 284 -14.73 -24.98 -35.12
N ILE A 285 -14.46 -25.61 -36.29
CA ILE A 285 -14.64 -24.98 -37.61
C ILE A 285 -16.09 -24.55 -37.76
N GLN A 286 -17.04 -25.46 -37.47
CA GLN A 286 -18.47 -25.17 -37.53
C GLN A 286 -18.88 -24.04 -36.56
N ASN A 287 -18.31 -24.01 -35.35
CA ASN A 287 -18.58 -22.91 -34.41
C ASN A 287 -18.09 -21.56 -34.96
N TYR A 288 -16.89 -21.49 -35.54
CA TYR A 288 -16.40 -20.23 -36.13
C TYR A 288 -17.16 -19.84 -37.38
N GLU A 289 -17.51 -20.78 -38.26
CA GLU A 289 -18.40 -20.55 -39.41
C GLU A 289 -19.77 -20.04 -38.97
N SER A 290 -20.32 -20.57 -37.88
CA SER A 290 -21.62 -20.13 -37.35
C SER A 290 -21.60 -18.69 -36.81
N VAL A 291 -20.44 -18.23 -36.32
CA VAL A 291 -20.30 -16.89 -35.72
C VAL A 291 -19.86 -15.85 -36.75
N TYR A 292 -18.93 -16.20 -37.63
CA TYR A 292 -18.26 -15.27 -38.54
C TYR A 292 -18.61 -15.48 -40.01
N GLY A 293 -19.44 -16.48 -40.33
CA GLY A 293 -19.78 -16.82 -41.73
C GLY A 293 -18.55 -17.20 -42.54
N GLU A 294 -18.62 -17.09 -43.87
CA GLU A 294 -17.52 -17.43 -44.79
C GLU A 294 -16.24 -16.58 -44.58
N GLU A 295 -16.31 -15.46 -43.88
CA GLU A 295 -15.16 -14.56 -43.65
C GLU A 295 -14.15 -15.08 -42.62
N TRP A 296 -14.53 -16.08 -41.80
CA TRP A 296 -13.69 -16.61 -40.72
C TRP A 296 -12.30 -17.03 -41.23
N PHE A 297 -12.25 -17.63 -42.43
CA PHE A 297 -11.02 -18.15 -43.02
C PHE A 297 -10.07 -17.01 -43.44
N GLY A 298 -10.62 -15.90 -43.95
CA GLY A 298 -9.84 -14.71 -44.31
C GLY A 298 -9.30 -13.97 -43.08
N LEU A 299 -10.05 -13.95 -41.97
CA LEU A 299 -9.57 -13.44 -40.67
C LEU A 299 -8.46 -14.33 -40.10
N TRP A 300 -8.64 -15.65 -40.20
CA TRP A 300 -7.67 -16.62 -39.73
C TRP A 300 -6.35 -16.55 -40.50
N THR A 301 -6.41 -16.46 -41.83
CA THR A 301 -5.22 -16.30 -42.68
C THR A 301 -4.40 -15.06 -42.29
N ARG A 302 -5.06 -13.90 -42.12
CA ARG A 302 -4.39 -12.66 -41.69
C ARG A 302 -3.76 -12.77 -40.30
N HIS A 303 -4.41 -13.50 -39.38
CA HIS A 303 -3.84 -13.77 -38.07
C HIS A 303 -2.55 -14.60 -38.19
N MET A 304 -2.53 -15.63 -39.04
CA MET A 304 -1.34 -16.46 -39.27
C MET A 304 -0.19 -15.66 -39.92
N GLU A 305 -0.49 -14.82 -40.91
CA GLU A 305 0.50 -13.92 -41.51
C GLU A 305 1.12 -12.95 -40.49
N PHE A 306 0.33 -12.47 -39.52
CA PHE A 306 0.84 -11.68 -38.40
C PHE A 306 1.75 -12.51 -37.49
N LEU A 307 1.36 -13.76 -37.16
CA LEU A 307 2.18 -14.65 -36.33
C LEU A 307 3.54 -14.98 -36.98
N GLU A 308 3.62 -15.01 -38.31
CA GLU A 308 4.89 -15.22 -39.03
C GLU A 308 5.84 -14.02 -38.91
N LYS A 309 5.30 -12.80 -38.79
CA LYS A 309 6.08 -11.55 -38.67
C LYS A 309 6.38 -11.15 -37.23
N ILE A 310 5.87 -11.90 -36.27
CA ILE A 310 5.91 -11.53 -34.84
C ILE A 310 7.33 -11.33 -34.33
N GLN A 311 8.28 -12.17 -34.75
CA GLN A 311 9.67 -12.09 -34.29
C GLN A 311 10.40 -10.87 -34.88
N GLU A 312 10.02 -10.45 -36.08
CA GLU A 312 10.53 -9.23 -36.72
C GLU A 312 9.98 -7.97 -36.03
N LEU A 313 8.67 -7.97 -35.75
CA LEU A 313 7.98 -6.85 -35.10
C LEU A 313 8.36 -6.70 -33.61
N PHE A 314 8.64 -7.83 -32.94
CA PHE A 314 8.92 -7.87 -31.50
C PHE A 314 10.19 -8.69 -31.22
N PRO A 315 11.38 -8.23 -31.64
CA PRO A 315 12.63 -8.99 -31.53
C PRO A 315 13.04 -9.28 -30.09
N ASN A 316 12.53 -8.49 -29.13
CA ASN A 316 12.78 -8.63 -27.70
C ASN A 316 11.61 -9.26 -26.93
N GLY A 317 10.59 -9.77 -27.62
CA GLY A 317 9.36 -10.30 -27.04
C GLY A 317 8.31 -9.22 -26.74
N PHE A 318 7.05 -9.63 -26.63
CA PHE A 318 5.88 -8.73 -26.54
C PHE A 318 5.81 -7.93 -25.25
N VAL A 319 5.93 -8.63 -24.12
CA VAL A 319 5.59 -8.09 -22.79
C VAL A 319 6.73 -8.26 -21.80
N LYS A 320 7.91 -8.73 -22.23
CA LYS A 320 9.04 -9.02 -21.31
C LYS A 320 9.40 -7.84 -20.43
N ASN A 321 9.44 -6.63 -21.00
CA ASN A 321 9.78 -5.41 -20.28
C ASN A 321 8.61 -4.87 -19.44
N ASP A 322 7.38 -5.32 -19.72
CA ASP A 322 6.19 -4.88 -19.01
C ASP A 322 5.84 -5.78 -17.83
N LEU A 323 6.36 -7.00 -17.76
CA LEU A 323 6.12 -7.91 -16.61
C LEU A 323 6.50 -7.25 -15.27
N GLN A 324 7.56 -6.44 -15.25
CA GLN A 324 8.00 -5.74 -14.04
C GLN A 324 7.04 -4.64 -13.57
N LYS A 325 6.11 -4.21 -14.44
CA LYS A 325 5.06 -3.24 -14.13
C LYS A 325 3.82 -3.89 -13.54
N VAL A 326 3.73 -5.23 -13.56
CA VAL A 326 2.63 -5.96 -12.95
C VAL A 326 2.77 -5.91 -11.42
N ARG A 327 1.71 -5.46 -10.75
CA ARG A 327 1.66 -5.23 -9.30
C ARG A 327 0.53 -5.97 -8.60
N CYS A 328 -0.29 -6.70 -9.35
CA CYS A 328 -1.36 -7.50 -8.81
C CYS A 328 -0.99 -8.99 -8.78
N PRO A 329 -1.68 -9.80 -7.95
CA PRO A 329 -1.46 -11.24 -7.94
C PRO A 329 -1.73 -11.84 -9.32
N ILE A 330 -0.83 -12.71 -9.77
CA ILE A 330 -0.94 -13.44 -11.04
C ILE A 330 -1.02 -14.93 -10.80
N PHE A 331 -2.01 -15.59 -11.41
CA PHE A 331 -2.04 -17.04 -11.46
C PHE A 331 -1.86 -17.53 -12.89
N VAL A 332 -0.75 -18.22 -13.11
CA VAL A 332 -0.36 -18.83 -14.37
C VAL A 332 -0.78 -20.29 -14.34
N MET A 333 -1.48 -20.73 -15.38
CA MET A 333 -1.91 -22.12 -15.55
C MET A 333 -1.37 -22.63 -16.87
N HIS A 334 -0.61 -23.73 -16.86
CA HIS A 334 0.11 -24.19 -18.04
C HIS A 334 0.04 -25.71 -18.23
N GLY A 335 -0.12 -26.15 -19.48
CA GLY A 335 -0.10 -27.56 -19.85
C GLY A 335 1.30 -28.04 -20.19
N ASP A 336 1.78 -29.12 -19.57
CA ASP A 336 3.14 -29.63 -19.81
C ASP A 336 3.35 -30.24 -21.20
N GLN A 337 2.25 -30.51 -21.92
CA GLN A 337 2.24 -31.07 -23.26
C GLN A 337 1.73 -30.04 -24.27
N ASP A 338 1.88 -28.74 -23.97
CA ASP A 338 1.53 -27.65 -24.86
C ASP A 338 2.48 -27.61 -26.08
N PRO A 339 1.98 -27.82 -27.32
CA PRO A 339 2.81 -27.85 -28.50
C PRO A 339 3.07 -26.45 -29.11
N ILE A 340 2.50 -25.38 -28.54
CA ILE A 340 2.64 -24.01 -29.04
C ILE A 340 3.50 -23.17 -28.12
N VAL A 341 3.18 -23.16 -26.83
CA VAL A 341 3.88 -22.34 -25.84
C VAL A 341 4.58 -23.30 -24.90
N GLY A 342 5.91 -23.29 -24.89
CA GLY A 342 6.65 -24.11 -23.95
C GLY A 342 6.55 -23.59 -22.51
N VAL A 343 6.73 -24.50 -21.57
CA VAL A 343 6.61 -24.23 -20.12
C VAL A 343 7.62 -23.20 -19.62
N GLU A 344 8.73 -22.98 -20.34
CA GLU A 344 9.71 -21.94 -20.06
C GLU A 344 9.10 -20.53 -20.04
N HIS A 345 8.05 -20.26 -20.81
CA HIS A 345 7.34 -18.98 -20.77
C HIS A 345 6.63 -18.77 -19.44
N SER A 346 5.95 -19.81 -18.93
CA SER A 346 5.30 -19.78 -17.63
C SER A 346 6.31 -19.62 -16.50
N HIS A 347 7.45 -20.31 -16.59
CA HIS A 347 8.58 -20.12 -15.68
C HIS A 347 9.16 -18.70 -15.74
N TYR A 348 9.24 -18.11 -16.93
CA TYR A 348 9.70 -16.74 -17.10
C TYR A 348 8.74 -15.74 -16.44
N VAL A 349 7.41 -15.92 -16.58
CA VAL A 349 6.43 -15.07 -15.90
C VAL A 349 6.59 -15.14 -14.39
N ILE A 350 6.62 -16.34 -13.79
CA ILE A 350 6.72 -16.47 -12.33
C ILE A 350 8.09 -16.06 -11.77
N LYS A 351 9.13 -16.05 -12.60
CA LYS A 351 10.44 -15.53 -12.21
C LYS A 351 10.47 -13.99 -12.18
N ASN A 352 9.67 -13.33 -13.00
CA ASN A 352 9.72 -11.88 -13.18
C ASN A 352 8.55 -11.12 -12.53
N ILE A 353 7.56 -11.82 -11.98
CA ILE A 353 6.46 -11.25 -11.20
C ILE A 353 6.51 -11.85 -9.80
N SER A 354 6.79 -11.03 -8.79
CA SER A 354 7.02 -11.48 -7.41
C SER A 354 5.78 -12.09 -6.76
N ASP A 355 4.59 -11.53 -7.04
CA ASP A 355 3.31 -12.05 -6.55
C ASP A 355 2.65 -12.89 -7.65
N SER A 356 3.19 -14.07 -7.87
CA SER A 356 2.66 -14.98 -8.89
C SER A 356 2.74 -16.44 -8.49
N ARG A 357 1.83 -17.23 -9.04
CA ARG A 357 1.70 -18.67 -8.79
C ARG A 357 1.61 -19.40 -10.12
N LEU A 358 2.16 -20.60 -10.21
CA LEU A 358 2.06 -21.47 -11.39
C LEU A 358 1.43 -22.81 -11.02
N HIS A 359 0.34 -23.17 -11.71
CA HIS A 359 -0.19 -24.53 -11.72
C HIS A 359 0.11 -25.21 -13.05
N ARG A 360 0.74 -26.37 -12.99
CA ARG A 360 1.07 -27.19 -14.17
C ARG A 360 0.09 -28.33 -14.30
N PHE A 361 -0.42 -28.56 -15.51
CA PHE A 361 -1.23 -29.71 -15.88
C PHE A 361 -0.33 -30.71 -16.61
N PRO A 362 0.11 -31.82 -15.97
CA PRO A 362 1.11 -32.73 -16.56
C PRO A 362 0.70 -33.39 -17.89
N LYS A 363 -0.61 -33.52 -18.11
CA LYS A 363 -1.21 -34.02 -19.36
C LYS A 363 -1.98 -32.93 -20.11
N GLY A 364 -1.83 -31.68 -19.67
CA GLY A 364 -2.48 -30.52 -20.27
C GLY A 364 -1.80 -30.14 -21.57
N SER A 365 -2.61 -29.90 -22.60
CA SER A 365 -2.19 -29.09 -23.74
C SER A 365 -2.55 -27.63 -23.47
N HIS A 366 -2.30 -26.76 -24.44
CA HIS A 366 -2.62 -25.34 -24.37
C HIS A 366 -4.12 -25.05 -24.05
N ASN A 367 -5.05 -25.90 -24.49
CA ASN A 367 -6.49 -25.76 -24.22
C ASN A 367 -6.95 -26.46 -22.93
N LEU A 368 -6.09 -26.50 -21.91
CA LEU A 368 -6.30 -27.19 -20.63
C LEU A 368 -7.63 -26.87 -19.95
N HIS A 369 -8.18 -25.66 -20.11
CA HIS A 369 -9.44 -25.25 -19.50
C HIS A 369 -10.67 -25.99 -20.05
N PHE A 370 -10.60 -26.55 -21.26
CA PHE A 370 -11.63 -27.44 -21.78
C PHE A 370 -11.45 -28.87 -21.25
N THR A 371 -10.24 -29.41 -21.37
CA THR A 371 -9.95 -30.81 -21.00
C THR A 371 -10.01 -31.04 -19.49
N PHE A 372 -9.59 -30.06 -18.71
CA PHE A 372 -9.54 -30.08 -17.24
C PHE A 372 -10.55 -29.09 -16.65
N ALA A 373 -11.70 -28.89 -17.28
CA ALA A 373 -12.66 -27.83 -16.94
C ALA A 373 -13.02 -27.75 -15.44
N LYS A 374 -13.21 -28.90 -14.77
CA LYS A 374 -13.53 -28.94 -13.34
C LYS A 374 -12.37 -28.45 -12.47
N GLU A 375 -11.16 -28.97 -12.74
CA GLU A 375 -9.95 -28.57 -12.03
C GLU A 375 -9.62 -27.10 -12.32
N PHE A 376 -9.71 -26.69 -13.59
CA PHE A 376 -9.52 -25.32 -14.03
C PHE A 376 -10.45 -24.35 -13.30
N LYS A 377 -11.76 -24.64 -13.30
CA LYS A 377 -12.76 -23.83 -12.60
C LYS A 377 -12.44 -23.70 -11.12
N GLN A 378 -12.12 -24.80 -10.45
CA GLN A 378 -11.79 -24.79 -9.03
C GLN A 378 -10.58 -23.91 -8.75
N LEU A 379 -9.50 -24.09 -9.51
CA LEU A 379 -8.26 -23.32 -9.32
C LEU A 379 -8.46 -21.82 -9.58
N VAL A 380 -9.32 -21.44 -10.53
CA VAL A 380 -9.69 -20.04 -10.76
C VAL A 380 -10.52 -19.49 -9.61
N GLU A 381 -11.55 -20.21 -9.16
CA GLU A 381 -12.39 -19.81 -8.02
C GLU A 381 -11.55 -19.67 -6.74
N ASP A 382 -10.61 -20.58 -6.51
CA ASP A 382 -9.67 -20.55 -5.39
C ASP A 382 -8.77 -19.30 -5.46
N PHE A 383 -8.13 -19.08 -6.60
CA PHE A 383 -7.28 -17.91 -6.78
C PHE A 383 -8.05 -16.61 -6.60
N LEU A 384 -9.27 -16.50 -7.16
CA LEU A 384 -10.09 -15.31 -7.03
C LEU A 384 -10.62 -15.11 -5.60
N SER A 385 -10.88 -16.19 -4.87
CA SER A 385 -11.37 -16.15 -3.49
C SER A 385 -10.29 -16.05 -2.42
N ASP A 386 -9.02 -16.28 -2.76
CA ASP A 386 -7.91 -16.18 -1.80
C ASP A 386 -7.86 -14.81 -1.12
N VAL A 387 -7.93 -14.79 0.20
CA VAL A 387 -7.68 -13.59 0.99
C VAL A 387 -6.18 -13.55 1.24
N ASP A 388 -5.54 -12.45 0.86
CA ASP A 388 -4.10 -12.18 0.95
C ASP A 388 -3.43 -12.85 2.18
N ASP A 389 -2.57 -13.86 1.93
CA ASP A 389 -1.89 -14.70 2.94
C ASP A 389 -0.80 -13.93 3.71
N GLY A 390 -0.78 -12.59 3.61
CA GLY A 390 0.32 -11.69 3.97
C GLY A 390 0.83 -11.82 5.40
N ALA A 391 0.03 -12.37 6.32
CA ALA A 391 0.47 -12.65 7.70
C ALA A 391 1.43 -13.84 7.79
N LEU A 392 1.29 -14.88 6.96
CA LEU A 392 2.15 -16.08 6.99
C LEU A 392 3.43 -15.91 6.18
N SER A 393 3.45 -15.00 5.19
CA SER A 393 4.62 -14.73 4.34
C SER A 393 5.59 -13.70 4.92
N SER A 394 5.20 -12.98 5.98
CA SER A 394 5.99 -11.89 6.60
C SER A 394 6.60 -12.23 7.97
N VAL A 395 6.43 -13.46 8.48
CA VAL A 395 6.93 -13.89 9.79
C VAL A 395 8.45 -14.07 9.85
N ALA A 396 9.02 -13.78 11.01
CA ALA A 396 10.40 -14.02 11.41
C ALA A 396 10.48 -14.96 12.63
N PRO A 397 11.64 -15.61 12.88
CA PRO A 397 11.83 -16.48 14.05
C PRO A 397 11.45 -15.81 15.37
N GLY A 398 10.55 -16.44 16.13
CA GLY A 398 10.01 -15.94 17.41
C GLY A 398 8.67 -15.21 17.29
N ASP A 399 8.20 -14.92 16.08
CA ASP A 399 6.91 -14.26 15.88
C ASP A 399 5.74 -15.15 16.31
N THR A 400 4.67 -14.52 16.79
CA THR A 400 3.41 -15.18 17.12
C THR A 400 2.26 -14.55 16.34
N ILE A 401 1.62 -15.34 15.47
CA ILE A 401 0.38 -14.98 14.79
C ILE A 401 -0.79 -15.46 15.66
N ASN A 402 -1.61 -14.53 16.13
CA ASN A 402 -2.85 -14.83 16.86
C ASN A 402 -4.05 -14.73 15.92
N MET A 403 -4.67 -15.87 15.62
CA MET A 403 -5.91 -15.95 14.86
C MET A 403 -7.10 -15.63 15.77
N ALA A 404 -7.91 -14.68 15.33
CA ALA A 404 -9.21 -14.43 15.92
C ALA A 404 -10.16 -15.60 15.60
N ASP A 405 -11.22 -15.74 16.40
CA ASP A 405 -12.30 -16.68 16.07
C ASP A 405 -12.93 -16.29 14.74
N GLY A 406 -13.11 -17.26 13.84
CA GLY A 406 -13.57 -16.99 12.49
C GLY A 406 -13.27 -18.12 11.52
N LEU A 407 -13.92 -18.05 10.36
CA LEU A 407 -13.69 -18.98 9.26
C LEU A 407 -12.70 -18.36 8.27
N TYR A 408 -11.57 -19.00 8.08
CA TYR A 408 -10.52 -18.61 7.16
C TYR A 408 -10.52 -19.58 5.98
N LYS A 409 -10.81 -19.05 4.78
CA LYS A 409 -10.82 -19.82 3.54
C LYS A 409 -9.62 -19.42 2.70
N GLY A 410 -8.85 -20.41 2.25
CA GLY A 410 -7.75 -20.22 1.32
C GLY A 410 -7.54 -21.48 0.49
N SER A 411 -6.79 -21.35 -0.60
CA SER A 411 -6.37 -22.50 -1.40
C SER A 411 -5.43 -23.43 -0.61
N VAL A 412 -4.41 -22.82 0.02
CA VAL A 412 -3.54 -23.45 1.01
C VAL A 412 -2.93 -22.41 1.95
N PHE A 413 -3.01 -22.64 3.26
CA PHE A 413 -2.26 -21.86 4.24
C PHE A 413 -0.85 -22.43 4.34
N THR A 414 0.17 -21.71 3.88
CA THR A 414 1.54 -22.24 3.79
C THR A 414 2.51 -21.52 4.73
N GLY A 415 3.23 -22.28 5.55
CA GLY A 415 4.39 -21.79 6.29
C GLY A 415 5.69 -22.15 5.57
N THR A 416 6.44 -21.16 5.08
CA THR A 416 7.69 -21.38 4.32
C THR A 416 8.94 -20.83 5.02
N THR A 417 8.80 -19.89 5.95
CA THR A 417 9.93 -19.35 6.72
C THR A 417 10.22 -20.22 7.95
N SER A 418 11.46 -20.68 8.11
CA SER A 418 11.85 -21.43 9.32
C SER A 418 12.03 -20.51 10.53
N GLY A 419 11.56 -20.97 11.70
CA GLY A 419 11.94 -20.42 12.98
C GLY A 419 13.38 -20.81 13.37
N LYS A 420 13.71 -20.71 14.66
CA LYS A 420 14.99 -21.15 15.20
C LYS A 420 14.79 -21.95 16.49
N SER A 421 15.79 -22.78 16.82
CA SER A 421 15.88 -23.38 18.16
C SER A 421 15.86 -22.28 19.24
N GLY A 422 14.88 -22.32 20.13
CA GLY A 422 14.65 -21.30 21.17
C GLY A 422 13.82 -20.09 20.73
N SER A 423 13.47 -19.96 19.45
CA SER A 423 12.60 -18.91 18.92
C SER A 423 11.76 -19.46 17.76
N PRO A 424 10.82 -20.39 18.04
CA PRO A 424 9.95 -20.92 17.01
C PRO A 424 8.93 -19.88 16.57
N ILE A 425 8.45 -19.99 15.34
CA ILE A 425 7.30 -19.21 14.87
C ILE A 425 6.02 -19.87 15.38
N THR A 426 5.11 -19.10 15.99
CA THR A 426 3.87 -19.63 16.55
C THR A 426 2.66 -19.14 15.75
N LEU A 427 1.84 -20.07 15.27
CA LEU A 427 0.48 -19.76 14.80
C LEU A 427 -0.50 -20.31 15.83
N THR A 428 -1.28 -19.44 16.46
CA THR A 428 -2.16 -19.81 17.56
C THR A 428 -3.56 -19.24 17.36
N GLY A 429 -4.57 -19.97 17.83
CA GLY A 429 -5.97 -19.53 17.83
C GLY A 429 -6.82 -20.39 18.76
N SER A 430 -8.08 -20.02 18.94
CA SER A 430 -9.05 -20.92 19.59
C SER A 430 -9.60 -21.95 18.58
N ARG A 431 -10.30 -22.98 19.06
CA ARG A 431 -11.00 -23.95 18.18
C ARG A 431 -12.03 -23.33 17.24
N LYS A 432 -12.46 -22.09 17.50
CA LYS A 432 -13.37 -21.34 16.63
C LYS A 432 -12.64 -20.61 15.51
N ALA A 433 -11.31 -20.55 15.52
CA ALA A 433 -10.50 -20.17 14.37
C ALA A 433 -10.35 -21.40 13.46
N VAL A 434 -11.08 -21.42 12.35
CA VAL A 434 -11.19 -22.59 11.46
C VAL A 434 -10.53 -22.28 10.12
N LEU A 435 -9.45 -22.99 9.80
CA LEU A 435 -8.82 -22.97 8.48
C LEU A 435 -9.49 -24.01 7.58
N THR A 436 -9.89 -23.60 6.37
CA THR A 436 -10.38 -24.51 5.33
C THR A 436 -9.58 -24.31 4.06
N GLY A 437 -9.01 -25.40 3.54
CA GLY A 437 -8.15 -25.42 2.36
C GLY A 437 -8.74 -26.22 1.22
N THR A 438 -8.58 -25.81 -0.04
CA THR A 438 -9.03 -26.61 -1.19
C THR A 438 -8.01 -27.67 -1.61
N GLN A 439 -6.76 -27.58 -1.14
CA GLN A 439 -5.76 -28.66 -1.26
C GLN A 439 -5.28 -29.18 0.09
N TYR A 440 -4.84 -28.26 0.97
CA TYR A 440 -4.40 -28.56 2.32
C TYR A 440 -4.99 -27.53 3.27
N GLY A 441 -5.45 -27.97 4.42
CA GLY A 441 -5.90 -27.07 5.46
C GLY A 441 -4.75 -26.28 6.11
N PHE A 442 -3.56 -26.86 6.20
CA PHE A 442 -2.30 -26.14 6.45
C PHE A 442 -1.11 -26.92 5.90
N TRP A 443 -0.20 -26.28 5.17
CA TRP A 443 1.00 -26.92 4.61
C TRP A 443 2.27 -26.26 5.16
N LEU A 444 2.98 -26.97 6.01
CA LEU A 444 4.21 -26.51 6.61
C LEU A 444 5.43 -27.10 5.86
N LYS A 445 6.27 -26.21 5.34
CA LYS A 445 7.48 -26.54 4.59
C LYS A 445 8.74 -25.96 5.23
N ALA A 446 8.69 -25.76 6.55
CA ALA A 446 9.68 -25.03 7.31
C ALA A 446 9.90 -25.65 8.69
N ASP A 447 11.04 -25.34 9.29
CA ASP A 447 11.44 -25.88 10.60
C ASP A 447 11.04 -24.94 11.74
N TRP A 448 10.96 -25.45 12.97
CA TRP A 448 10.78 -24.68 14.20
C TRP A 448 9.50 -23.84 14.25
N TRP A 449 8.35 -24.47 14.03
CA TRP A 449 7.02 -23.89 14.20
C TRP A 449 6.27 -24.49 15.39
N VAL A 450 5.35 -23.70 15.96
CA VAL A 450 4.34 -24.13 16.92
C VAL A 450 2.96 -23.80 16.35
N LEU A 451 2.18 -24.82 16.00
CA LEU A 451 0.80 -24.69 15.58
C LEU A 451 -0.11 -25.03 16.76
N LYS A 452 -0.91 -24.07 17.25
CA LYS A 452 -1.60 -24.20 18.54
C LYS A 452 -3.09 -23.85 18.53
N GLY A 453 -3.91 -24.77 19.05
CA GLY A 453 -5.29 -24.54 19.51
C GLY A 453 -6.38 -24.38 18.44
N PHE A 454 -6.03 -24.04 17.20
CA PHE A 454 -6.99 -23.78 16.13
C PHE A 454 -7.51 -25.05 15.44
N THR A 455 -8.49 -24.87 14.57
CA THR A 455 -9.15 -25.95 13.83
C THR A 455 -8.73 -25.93 12.36
N VAL A 456 -8.50 -27.10 11.79
CA VAL A 456 -8.33 -27.33 10.36
C VAL A 456 -9.44 -28.26 9.88
N ALA A 457 -10.30 -27.77 9.00
CA ALA A 457 -11.47 -28.55 8.59
C ALA A 457 -11.87 -28.36 7.14
N ASN A 458 -12.57 -29.36 6.60
CA ASN A 458 -13.16 -29.34 5.25
C ASN A 458 -12.11 -29.08 4.17
N SER A 459 -11.00 -29.83 4.22
CA SER A 459 -9.87 -29.67 3.30
C SER A 459 -9.33 -31.01 2.86
N PRO A 460 -9.10 -31.30 1.56
CA PRO A 460 -8.72 -32.66 1.10
C PRO A 460 -7.50 -33.30 1.76
N LYS A 461 -6.68 -32.50 2.42
CA LYS A 461 -5.65 -32.92 3.38
C LYS A 461 -5.67 -31.94 4.54
N GLY A 462 -5.49 -32.41 5.77
CA GLY A 462 -5.49 -31.56 6.97
C GLY A 462 -4.22 -30.72 7.12
N VAL A 463 -3.40 -31.05 8.13
CA VAL A 463 -2.08 -30.43 8.31
C VAL A 463 -1.01 -31.32 7.68
N MET A 464 -0.26 -30.77 6.72
CA MET A 464 0.82 -31.48 6.04
C MET A 464 2.17 -30.88 6.39
N LEU A 465 3.15 -31.72 6.71
CA LEU A 465 4.54 -31.33 6.95
C LEU A 465 5.41 -31.93 5.85
N GLU A 466 6.05 -31.11 5.03
CA GLU A 466 6.92 -31.56 3.94
C GLU A 466 8.33 -31.01 4.13
N GLY A 467 9.30 -31.90 4.41
CA GLY A 467 10.68 -31.50 4.68
C GLY A 467 10.84 -30.60 5.91
N ALA A 468 9.88 -30.68 6.85
CA ALA A 468 9.71 -29.75 7.96
C ALA A 468 10.04 -30.44 9.30
N ASN A 469 11.04 -29.94 10.01
CA ASN A 469 11.63 -30.54 11.21
C ASN A 469 11.44 -29.65 12.46
N HIS A 470 11.48 -30.26 13.64
CA HIS A 470 11.41 -29.55 14.92
C HIS A 470 10.14 -28.69 15.12
N ASN A 471 9.01 -29.17 14.60
CA ASN A 471 7.71 -28.51 14.69
C ASN A 471 6.85 -29.13 15.80
N VAL A 472 6.04 -28.31 16.46
CA VAL A 472 5.09 -28.71 17.51
C VAL A 472 3.67 -28.43 17.02
N LEU A 473 2.81 -29.45 17.10
CA LEU A 473 1.37 -29.31 16.89
C LEU A 473 0.69 -29.56 18.24
N ASP A 474 0.08 -28.53 18.82
CA ASP A 474 -0.46 -28.55 20.18
C ASP A 474 -1.95 -28.16 20.19
N GLY A 475 -2.82 -29.12 20.53
CA GLY A 475 -4.24 -28.85 20.72
C GLY A 475 -5.01 -28.44 19.45
N LEU A 476 -4.49 -28.80 18.27
CA LEU A 476 -5.22 -28.62 17.01
C LEU A 476 -6.42 -29.57 16.92
N GLU A 477 -7.51 -29.09 16.34
CA GLU A 477 -8.65 -29.92 15.93
C GLU A 477 -8.63 -30.11 14.42
N VAL A 478 -8.66 -31.37 13.94
CA VAL A 478 -8.63 -31.67 12.51
C VAL A 478 -9.78 -32.62 12.16
N TYR A 479 -10.68 -32.20 11.27
CA TYR A 479 -11.83 -33.02 10.86
C TYR A 479 -12.31 -32.72 9.45
N ASN A 480 -13.02 -33.68 8.83
CA ASN A 480 -13.45 -33.59 7.43
C ASN A 480 -12.28 -33.28 6.48
N THR A 481 -11.16 -33.96 6.67
CA THR A 481 -9.93 -33.75 5.89
C THR A 481 -9.42 -34.98 5.17
#